data_AF-A0AAD9M6H9-F1
#
_entry.id   AF-A0AAD9M6H9-F1
#
_cell.length_a   1.000
_cell.length_b   1.000
_cell.length_c   1.000
_cell.angle_alpha   90.00
_cell.angle_beta   90.00
_cell.angle_gamma   90.00
#
_symmetry.space_group_name_H-M   'P 1'
#
loop_
_entity.id
_entity.type
_entity.pdbx_description
1 polymer ?
#
loop_
_entity_poly.entity_id
_entity_poly.type
_entity_poly.pdbx_seq_one_letter_code
_entity_poly.pdbx_strand_id
1 'polypeptide(L)'
;MADENRTAGSYVQAGHARWIDQQKARDFKFILDVCCWFDLAFVFTVLQLAFFVAFALMPPPEGHALEDWLSLVRGLRTTAVLSYELPFIFRKTRWISICRRHRLPSNMSDFGSTMSLVEQLILIGTIEPQVIQLWHAHQLEEPLLGQSTGVLLTAFVVATAIFAVRKMVVRFVFLVDLAVYLKWKQQQPTLANPRDTASWHD
;
A
#
# COMPACT_ATOMS: atom_id res chain seq x y z
N MET A 1 -22.81 -25.92 44.89
CA MET A 1 -21.69 -26.28 43.99
C MET A 1 -22.01 -26.12 42.50
N ALA A 2 -23.27 -26.01 42.05
CA ALA A 2 -23.59 -25.80 40.63
C ALA A 2 -23.48 -24.34 40.14
N ASP A 3 -23.57 -23.34 41.03
CA ASP A 3 -23.54 -21.92 40.65
C ASP A 3 -22.14 -21.34 40.40
N GLU A 4 -21.08 -21.86 41.05
CA GLU A 4 -19.70 -21.41 40.80
C GLU A 4 -19.20 -21.76 39.40
N ASN A 5 -19.66 -22.86 38.81
CA ASN A 5 -19.31 -23.22 37.43
C ASN A 5 -20.03 -22.34 36.39
N ARG A 6 -21.24 -21.84 36.70
CA ARG A 6 -21.99 -20.94 35.81
C ARG A 6 -21.37 -19.54 35.77
N THR A 7 -20.94 -19.02 36.92
CA THR A 7 -20.24 -17.73 36.98
C THR A 7 -18.87 -17.81 36.31
N ALA A 8 -18.07 -18.86 36.57
CA ALA A 8 -16.78 -19.08 35.90
C ALA A 8 -16.91 -19.16 34.37
N GLY A 9 -17.92 -19.87 33.85
CA GLY A 9 -18.22 -19.91 32.42
C GLY A 9 -18.56 -18.54 31.84
N SER A 10 -19.36 -17.73 32.55
CA SER A 10 -19.73 -16.37 32.13
C SER A 10 -18.53 -15.41 32.10
N TYR A 11 -17.60 -15.51 33.05
CA TYR A 11 -16.39 -14.67 33.10
C TYR A 11 -15.41 -15.03 31.98
N VAL A 12 -15.22 -16.31 31.69
CA VAL A 12 -14.38 -16.78 30.56
C VAL A 12 -14.99 -16.33 29.23
N GLN A 13 -16.31 -16.42 29.08
CA GLN A 13 -17.02 -16.02 27.87
C GLN A 13 -17.00 -14.49 27.67
N ALA A 14 -17.17 -13.71 28.73
CA ALA A 14 -17.04 -12.24 28.70
C ALA A 14 -15.60 -11.79 28.42
N GLY A 15 -14.60 -12.48 28.98
CA GLY A 15 -13.18 -12.24 28.70
C GLY A 15 -12.83 -12.56 27.25
N HIS A 16 -13.35 -13.66 26.71
CA HIS A 16 -13.17 -14.05 25.31
C HIS A 16 -13.83 -13.05 24.35
N ALA A 17 -15.06 -12.61 24.64
CA ALA A 17 -15.76 -11.58 23.86
C ALA A 17 -14.97 -10.25 23.85
N ARG A 18 -14.50 -9.80 25.02
CA ARG A 18 -13.68 -8.58 25.14
C ARG A 18 -12.36 -8.69 24.36
N TRP A 19 -11.72 -9.86 24.37
CA TRP A 19 -10.50 -10.11 23.60
C TRP A 19 -10.77 -10.05 22.08
N ILE A 20 -11.87 -10.65 21.62
CA ILE A 20 -12.31 -10.60 20.21
C ILE A 20 -12.55 -9.14 19.77
N ASP A 21 -13.23 -8.34 20.57
CA ASP A 21 -13.52 -6.94 20.21
C ASP A 21 -12.28 -6.05 20.21
N GLN A 22 -11.36 -6.25 21.17
CA GLN A 22 -10.04 -5.60 21.13
C GLN A 22 -9.21 -6.00 19.91
N GLN A 23 -9.34 -7.25 19.46
CA GLN A 23 -8.67 -7.74 18.27
C GLN A 23 -9.25 -7.08 16.99
N LYS A 24 -10.57 -7.02 16.85
CA LYS A 24 -11.25 -6.33 15.73
C LYS A 24 -10.86 -4.86 15.66
N ALA A 25 -10.84 -4.16 16.80
CA ALA A 25 -10.44 -2.76 16.87
C ALA A 25 -8.98 -2.55 16.41
N ARG A 26 -8.07 -3.48 16.74
CA ARG A 26 -6.68 -3.45 16.27
C ARG A 26 -6.55 -3.71 14.77
N ASP A 27 -7.34 -4.63 14.22
CA ASP A 27 -7.36 -4.92 12.78
C ASP A 27 -7.88 -3.70 12.00
N PHE A 28 -8.98 -3.09 12.47
CA PHE A 28 -9.54 -1.88 11.87
C PHE A 28 -8.56 -0.69 11.93
N LYS A 29 -7.92 -0.47 13.08
CA LYS A 29 -6.87 0.56 13.21
C LYS A 29 -5.71 0.32 12.25
N PHE A 30 -5.26 -0.92 12.10
CA PHE A 30 -4.21 -1.24 11.14
C PHE A 30 -4.61 -0.88 9.71
N ILE A 31 -5.83 -1.20 9.29
CA ILE A 31 -6.31 -0.88 7.93
C ILE A 31 -6.38 0.63 7.72
N LEU A 32 -6.89 1.39 8.71
CA LEU A 32 -6.90 2.85 8.65
C LEU A 32 -5.49 3.45 8.58
N ASP A 33 -4.55 2.94 9.40
CA ASP A 33 -3.14 3.35 9.33
C ASP A 33 -2.63 3.15 7.90
N VAL A 34 -2.86 1.97 7.30
CA VAL A 34 -2.41 1.65 5.94
C VAL A 34 -3.07 2.58 4.91
N CYS A 35 -4.36 2.88 5.01
CA CYS A 35 -5.00 3.84 4.09
C CYS A 35 -4.32 5.23 4.13
N CYS A 36 -3.95 5.71 5.31
CA CYS A 36 -3.21 6.98 5.45
C CYS A 36 -1.83 6.92 4.77
N TRP A 37 -1.13 5.78 4.82
CA TRP A 37 0.10 5.57 4.07
C TRP A 37 -0.11 5.59 2.55
N PHE A 38 -1.26 5.12 2.07
CA PHE A 38 -1.63 5.21 0.66
C PHE A 38 -1.93 6.66 0.23
N ASP A 39 -2.56 7.46 1.09
CA ASP A 39 -2.76 8.88 0.83
C ASP A 39 -1.42 9.62 0.70
N LEU A 40 -0.46 9.33 1.59
CA LEU A 40 0.91 9.84 1.47
C LEU A 40 1.57 9.41 0.15
N ALA A 41 1.46 8.12 -0.20
CA ALA A 41 2.00 7.60 -1.46
C ALA A 41 1.39 8.30 -2.68
N PHE A 42 0.09 8.59 -2.63
CA PHE A 42 -0.61 9.34 -3.68
C PHE A 42 -0.09 10.76 -3.82
N VAL A 43 0.09 11.48 -2.71
CA VAL A 43 0.68 12.84 -2.72
C VAL A 43 2.06 12.83 -3.38
N PHE A 44 2.95 11.90 -2.99
CA PHE A 44 4.27 11.80 -3.61
C PHE A 44 4.20 11.48 -5.10
N THR A 45 3.25 10.64 -5.52
CA THR A 45 3.05 10.29 -6.93
C THR A 45 2.53 11.48 -7.75
N VAL A 46 1.60 12.26 -7.20
CA VAL A 46 1.10 13.48 -7.83
C VAL A 46 2.20 14.52 -7.95
N LEU A 47 3.00 14.72 -6.89
CA LEU A 47 4.16 15.61 -6.94
C LEU A 47 5.14 15.16 -8.04
N GLN A 48 5.48 13.87 -8.09
CA GLN A 48 6.34 13.31 -9.13
C GLN A 48 5.84 13.63 -10.55
N LEU A 49 4.53 13.44 -10.81
CA LEU A 49 3.92 13.76 -12.11
C LEU A 49 3.94 15.25 -12.41
N ALA A 50 3.62 16.09 -11.42
CA ALA A 50 3.63 17.55 -11.57
C ALA A 50 5.03 18.05 -11.91
N PHE A 51 6.06 17.54 -11.21
CA PHE A 51 7.46 17.82 -11.55
C PHE A 51 7.75 17.37 -12.99
N PHE A 52 7.42 16.13 -13.36
CA PHE A 52 7.70 15.62 -14.71
C PHE A 52 7.07 16.48 -15.82
N VAL A 53 5.82 16.91 -15.62
CA VAL A 53 5.15 17.82 -16.55
C VAL A 53 5.83 19.19 -16.58
N ALA A 54 6.20 19.76 -15.43
CA ALA A 54 6.91 21.03 -15.38
C ALA A 54 8.24 20.98 -16.15
N PHE A 55 8.98 19.88 -16.05
CA PHE A 55 10.20 19.66 -16.81
C PHE A 55 9.97 19.53 -18.32
N ALA A 56 8.91 18.84 -18.74
CA ALA A 56 8.58 18.72 -20.16
C ALA A 56 8.18 20.07 -20.80
N LEU A 57 7.69 21.02 -20.00
CA LEU A 57 7.26 22.35 -20.45
C LEU A 57 8.36 23.41 -20.35
N MET A 58 9.36 23.21 -19.49
CA MET A 58 10.47 24.14 -19.28
C MET A 58 11.64 23.78 -20.19
N PRO A 59 12.40 24.76 -20.71
CA PRO A 59 13.66 24.48 -21.38
C PRO A 59 14.58 23.71 -20.41
N PRO A 60 15.30 22.68 -20.89
CA PRO A 60 16.08 21.81 -20.02
C PRO A 60 17.09 22.65 -19.25
N PRO A 61 17.10 22.58 -17.90
CA PRO A 61 18.14 23.21 -17.12
C PRO A 61 19.48 22.57 -17.50
N GLU A 62 20.45 23.37 -17.91
CA GLU A 62 21.78 22.88 -18.28
C GLU A 62 22.62 22.55 -17.03
N GLY A 63 23.44 21.51 -17.12
CA GLY A 63 24.41 21.13 -16.08
C GLY A 63 23.78 20.53 -14.82
N HIS A 64 24.31 20.88 -13.65
CA HIS A 64 23.98 20.25 -12.36
C HIS A 64 22.50 20.34 -11.96
N ALA A 65 21.77 21.33 -12.44
CA ALA A 65 20.36 21.51 -12.11
C ALA A 65 19.47 20.37 -12.66
N LEU A 66 19.86 19.73 -13.76
CA LEU A 66 19.16 18.56 -14.30
C LEU A 66 19.35 17.32 -13.40
N GLU A 67 20.56 17.10 -12.92
CA GLU A 67 20.91 15.96 -12.06
C GLU A 67 20.19 16.05 -10.70
N ASP A 68 20.20 17.23 -10.08
CA ASP A 68 19.49 17.49 -8.82
C ASP A 68 17.99 17.26 -8.97
N TRP A 69 17.43 17.71 -10.09
CA TRP A 69 16.02 17.56 -10.39
C TRP A 69 15.61 16.09 -10.60
N LEU A 70 16.39 15.35 -11.41
CA LEU A 70 16.16 13.90 -11.61
C LEU A 70 16.33 13.12 -10.31
N SER A 71 17.30 13.49 -9.46
CA SER A 71 17.49 12.93 -8.13
C SER A 71 16.27 13.16 -7.23
N LEU A 72 15.70 14.37 -7.24
CA LEU A 72 14.50 14.72 -6.49
C LEU A 72 13.28 13.90 -6.95
N VAL A 73 13.02 13.84 -8.25
CA VAL A 73 11.90 13.06 -8.82
C VAL A 73 12.03 11.58 -8.48
N ARG A 74 13.25 11.03 -8.55
CA ARG A 74 13.56 9.66 -8.15
C ARG A 74 13.33 9.43 -6.65
N GLY A 75 13.72 10.40 -5.82
CA GLY A 75 13.48 10.39 -4.38
C GLY A 75 11.98 10.33 -4.06
N LEU A 76 11.18 11.20 -4.68
CA LEU A 76 9.72 11.21 -4.52
C LEU A 76 9.11 9.86 -4.91
N ARG A 77 9.55 9.30 -6.03
CA ARG A 77 9.08 8.00 -6.52
C ARG A 77 9.43 6.86 -5.56
N THR A 78 10.66 6.84 -5.08
CA THR A 78 11.13 5.86 -4.09
C THR A 78 10.30 5.94 -2.82
N THR A 79 10.05 7.15 -2.32
CA THR A 79 9.21 7.36 -1.12
C THR A 79 7.76 6.94 -1.36
N ALA A 80 7.19 7.19 -2.54
CA ALA A 80 5.85 6.71 -2.89
C ALA A 80 5.77 5.19 -2.84
N VAL A 81 6.72 4.50 -3.48
CA VAL A 81 6.82 3.03 -3.50
C VAL A 81 6.93 2.46 -2.09
N LEU A 82 7.82 3.03 -1.27
CA LEU A 82 8.00 2.61 0.11
C LEU A 82 6.72 2.81 0.92
N SER A 83 6.02 3.93 0.72
CA SER A 83 4.81 4.27 1.48
C SER A 83 3.69 3.25 1.27
N TYR A 84 3.49 2.72 0.05
CA TYR A 84 2.43 1.75 -0.19
C TYR A 84 2.83 0.26 0.01
N GLU A 85 4.12 -0.08 0.10
CA GLU A 85 4.58 -1.47 0.36
C GLU A 85 5.01 -1.71 1.82
N LEU A 86 5.72 -0.77 2.46
CA LEU A 86 6.30 -0.97 3.80
C LEU A 86 5.27 -1.34 4.88
N PRO A 87 4.04 -0.75 4.93
CA PRO A 87 3.07 -1.11 5.96
C PRO A 87 2.74 -2.62 5.95
N PHE A 88 2.69 -3.23 4.77
CA PHE A 88 2.44 -4.65 4.60
C PHE A 88 3.66 -5.52 4.87
N ILE A 89 4.87 -5.04 4.57
CA ILE A 89 6.11 -5.76 4.85
C ILE A 89 6.38 -5.81 6.35
N PHE A 90 6.37 -4.67 7.03
CA PHE A 90 6.64 -4.60 8.47
C PHE A 90 5.59 -5.31 9.33
N ARG A 91 4.33 -5.31 8.88
CA ARG A 91 3.21 -5.96 9.60
C ARG A 91 2.68 -7.17 8.83
N LYS A 92 3.53 -7.88 8.07
CA LYS A 92 3.13 -9.00 7.20
C LYS A 92 2.40 -10.10 7.94
N THR A 93 2.89 -10.50 9.11
CA THR A 93 2.27 -11.53 9.95
C THR A 93 0.86 -11.13 10.39
N ARG A 94 0.67 -9.85 10.76
CA ARG A 94 -0.65 -9.29 11.09
C ARG A 94 -1.56 -9.27 9.86
N TRP A 95 -1.04 -8.87 8.70
CA TRP A 95 -1.81 -8.86 7.45
C TRP A 95 -2.29 -10.27 7.07
N ILE A 96 -1.41 -11.27 7.08
CA ILE A 96 -1.77 -12.67 6.80
C ILE A 96 -2.85 -13.17 7.78
N SER A 97 -2.73 -12.79 9.07
CA SER A 97 -3.75 -13.12 10.08
C SER A 97 -5.12 -12.52 9.74
N ILE A 98 -5.16 -11.26 9.33
CA ILE A 98 -6.38 -10.56 8.87
C ILE A 98 -6.95 -11.27 7.64
N CYS A 99 -6.13 -11.55 6.62
CA CYS A 99 -6.57 -12.26 5.41
C CYS A 99 -7.22 -13.60 5.73
N ARG A 100 -6.59 -14.41 6.60
CA ARG A 100 -7.13 -15.71 7.02
C ARG A 100 -8.44 -15.57 7.81
N ARG A 101 -8.51 -14.59 8.72
CA ARG A 101 -9.68 -14.38 9.59
C ARG A 101 -10.91 -13.92 8.80
N HIS A 102 -10.70 -13.07 7.80
CA HIS A 102 -11.77 -12.52 6.98
C HIS A 102 -12.01 -13.30 5.68
N ARG A 103 -11.35 -14.45 5.50
CA ARG A 103 -11.44 -15.31 4.30
C ARG A 103 -11.22 -14.51 3.01
N LEU A 104 -10.23 -13.61 3.02
CA LEU A 104 -9.89 -12.80 1.86
C LEU A 104 -9.26 -13.69 0.76
N PRO A 105 -9.38 -13.31 -0.52
CA PRO A 105 -8.74 -14.02 -1.62
C PRO A 105 -7.23 -14.24 -1.40
N SER A 106 -6.70 -15.38 -1.85
CA SER A 106 -5.32 -15.79 -1.59
C SER A 106 -4.29 -14.78 -2.13
N ASN A 107 -4.54 -14.20 -3.29
CA ASN A 107 -3.71 -13.16 -3.90
C ASN A 107 -3.60 -11.87 -3.05
N MET A 108 -4.50 -11.65 -2.09
CA MET A 108 -4.42 -10.49 -1.18
C MET A 108 -3.35 -10.71 -0.12
N SER A 109 -3.04 -11.96 0.24
CA SER A 109 -1.96 -12.26 1.17
C SER A 109 -0.57 -11.90 0.61
N ASP A 110 -0.46 -11.70 -0.71
CA ASP A 110 0.76 -11.32 -1.39
C ASP A 110 1.10 -9.82 -1.30
N PHE A 111 0.22 -8.99 -0.72
CA PHE A 111 0.51 -7.57 -0.51
C PHE A 111 1.73 -7.36 0.39
N GLY A 112 2.61 -6.42 0.05
CA GLY A 112 3.92 -6.29 0.70
C GLY A 112 4.87 -7.41 0.29
N SER A 113 5.07 -7.59 -1.01
CA SER A 113 6.09 -8.53 -1.53
C SER A 113 7.45 -7.84 -1.50
N THR A 114 8.37 -8.35 -0.67
CA THR A 114 9.74 -7.83 -0.59
C THR A 114 10.45 -7.93 -1.94
N MET A 115 10.22 -9.01 -2.71
CA MET A 115 10.78 -9.14 -4.05
C MET A 115 10.24 -8.04 -4.99
N SER A 116 8.93 -7.80 -4.98
CA SER A 116 8.35 -6.73 -5.81
C SER A 116 8.86 -5.35 -5.40
N LEU A 117 9.08 -5.10 -4.10
CA LEU A 117 9.69 -3.85 -3.64
C LEU A 117 11.15 -3.74 -4.13
N VAL A 118 11.95 -4.79 -3.98
CA VAL A 118 13.35 -4.81 -4.43
C VAL A 118 13.46 -4.61 -5.94
N GLU A 119 12.61 -5.27 -6.73
CA GLU A 119 12.55 -5.05 -8.19
C GLU A 119 12.25 -3.59 -8.53
N GLN A 120 11.28 -2.97 -7.85
CA GLN A 120 10.97 -1.54 -8.05
C GLN A 120 12.14 -0.65 -7.64
N LEU A 121 12.82 -0.95 -6.53
CA LEU A 121 13.99 -0.20 -6.09
C LEU A 121 15.18 -0.37 -7.04
N ILE A 122 15.40 -1.54 -7.65
CA ILE A 122 16.44 -1.75 -8.66
C ILE A 122 16.12 -0.98 -9.94
N LEU A 123 14.86 -1.02 -10.39
CA LEU A 123 14.40 -0.28 -11.57
C LEU A 123 14.65 1.23 -11.40
N ILE A 124 14.31 1.77 -10.22
CA ILE A 124 14.41 3.21 -9.92
C ILE A 124 15.85 3.60 -9.56
N GLY A 125 16.53 2.80 -8.76
CA GLY A 125 17.84 3.13 -8.17
C GLY A 125 19.03 2.81 -9.06
N THR A 126 18.91 1.83 -9.97
CA THR A 126 20.02 1.34 -10.79
C THR A 126 19.76 1.55 -12.27
N ILE A 127 18.63 1.07 -12.79
CA ILE A 127 18.36 1.08 -14.23
C ILE A 127 18.06 2.50 -14.72
N GLU A 128 17.18 3.22 -14.05
CA GLU A 128 16.81 4.60 -14.41
C GLU A 128 18.03 5.54 -14.52
N PRO A 129 18.96 5.62 -13.54
CA PRO A 129 20.18 6.43 -13.69
C PRO A 129 21.08 6.00 -14.86
N GLN A 130 21.20 4.71 -15.16
CA GLN A 130 21.98 4.25 -16.30
C GLN A 130 21.38 4.71 -17.64
N VAL A 131 20.05 4.65 -17.78
CA VAL A 131 19.36 5.13 -18.98
C VAL A 131 19.48 6.65 -19.12
N ILE A 132 19.45 7.40 -18.01
CA ILE A 132 19.69 8.85 -18.01
C ILE A 132 21.12 9.18 -18.47
N GLN A 133 22.13 8.47 -17.95
CA GLN A 133 23.52 8.67 -18.37
C GLN A 133 23.71 8.34 -19.85
N LEU A 134 23.11 7.26 -20.33
CA LEU A 134 23.13 6.89 -21.74
C LEU A 134 22.45 7.94 -22.62
N TRP A 135 21.30 8.46 -22.19
CA TRP A 135 20.61 9.54 -22.88
C TRP A 135 21.48 10.80 -22.98
N HIS A 136 22.16 11.18 -21.89
CA HIS A 136 23.06 12.32 -21.88
C HIS A 136 24.27 12.12 -22.80
N ALA A 137 24.88 10.93 -22.80
CA ALA A 137 25.96 10.60 -23.73
C ALA A 137 25.50 10.71 -25.19
N HIS A 138 24.34 10.13 -25.52
CA HIS A 138 23.78 10.21 -26.87
C HIS A 138 23.39 11.63 -27.29
N GLN A 139 22.92 12.48 -26.37
CA GLN A 139 22.63 13.90 -26.67
C GLN A 139 23.90 14.68 -27.07
N LEU A 140 25.05 14.36 -26.46
CA LEU A 140 26.32 15.03 -26.73
C LEU A 140 26.99 14.55 -28.02
N GLU A 141 26.89 13.24 -28.32
CA GLU A 141 27.58 12.63 -29.47
C GLU A 141 26.73 12.69 -30.75
N GLU A 142 25.45 12.34 -30.67
CA GLU A 142 24.56 12.20 -31.82
C GLU A 142 23.11 12.61 -31.48
N PRO A 143 22.66 13.83 -31.82
CA PRO A 143 21.38 14.37 -31.35
C PRO A 143 20.15 13.53 -31.74
N LEU A 144 20.21 12.80 -32.87
CA LEU A 144 19.15 11.86 -33.28
C LEU A 144 19.07 10.63 -32.35
N LEU A 145 20.21 10.08 -31.92
CA LEU A 145 20.28 9.03 -30.89
C LEU A 145 19.84 9.57 -29.53
N GLY A 146 20.19 10.83 -29.22
CA GLY A 146 19.72 11.52 -28.03
C GLY A 146 18.20 11.63 -27.97
N GLN A 147 17.53 11.89 -29.10
CA GLN A 147 16.07 11.97 -29.15
C GLN A 147 15.41 10.61 -28.95
N SER A 148 15.89 9.55 -29.62
CA SER A 148 15.32 8.20 -29.48
C SER A 148 15.48 7.64 -28.06
N THR A 149 16.63 7.87 -27.45
CA THR A 149 16.91 7.45 -26.07
C THR A 149 16.08 8.23 -25.06
N GLY A 150 15.82 9.52 -25.31
CA GLY A 150 14.93 10.34 -24.48
C GLY A 150 13.46 9.88 -24.53
N VAL A 151 12.98 9.46 -25.70
CA VAL A 151 11.65 8.85 -25.85
C VAL A 151 11.56 7.54 -25.08
N LEU A 152 12.59 6.69 -25.17
CA LEU A 152 12.65 5.43 -24.43
C LEU A 152 12.64 5.65 -22.91
N LEU A 153 13.44 6.61 -22.42
CA LEU A 153 13.47 7.00 -21.00
C LEU A 153 12.09 7.49 -20.54
N THR A 154 11.45 8.36 -21.32
CA THR A 154 10.11 8.87 -21.03
C THR A 154 9.08 7.75 -20.97
N ALA A 155 9.09 6.85 -21.95
CA ALA A 155 8.20 5.70 -21.99
C ALA A 155 8.40 4.77 -20.78
N PHE A 156 9.66 4.50 -20.41
CA PHE A 156 9.99 3.71 -19.23
C PHE A 156 9.47 4.36 -17.94
N VAL A 157 9.72 5.66 -17.73
CA VAL A 157 9.26 6.40 -16.56
C VAL A 157 7.73 6.44 -16.50
N VAL A 158 7.05 6.71 -17.62
CA VAL A 158 5.58 6.76 -17.65
C VAL A 158 4.98 5.37 -17.39
N ALA A 159 5.49 4.32 -18.03
CA ALA A 159 4.98 2.96 -17.84
C ALA A 159 5.12 2.48 -16.39
N THR A 160 6.27 2.73 -15.78
CA THR A 160 6.53 2.39 -14.37
C THR A 160 5.65 3.21 -13.42
N ALA A 161 5.34 4.47 -13.74
CA ALA A 161 4.42 5.31 -12.97
C ALA A 161 2.98 4.81 -13.06
N ILE A 162 2.49 4.52 -14.27
CA ILE A 162 1.15 3.97 -14.49
C ILE A 162 0.99 2.64 -13.76
N PHE A 163 1.99 1.76 -13.84
CA PHE A 163 1.94 0.47 -13.15
C PHE A 163 1.88 0.65 -11.63
N ALA A 164 2.68 1.55 -11.06
CA ALA A 164 2.66 1.86 -9.63
C ALA A 164 1.30 2.46 -9.20
N VAL A 165 0.78 3.45 -9.93
CA VAL A 165 -0.54 4.06 -9.68
C VAL A 165 -1.64 3.02 -9.73
N ARG A 166 -1.69 2.19 -10.78
CA ARG A 166 -2.70 1.13 -10.92
C ARG A 166 -2.66 0.18 -9.74
N LYS A 167 -1.47 -0.28 -9.34
CA LYS A 167 -1.27 -1.16 -8.20
C LYS A 167 -1.72 -0.50 -6.90
N MET A 168 -1.44 0.79 -6.73
CA MET A 168 -1.85 1.57 -5.56
C MET A 168 -3.38 1.73 -5.48
N VAL A 169 -4.03 2.12 -6.58
CA VAL A 169 -5.49 2.31 -6.65
C VAL A 169 -6.23 1.01 -6.34
N VAL A 170 -5.84 -0.10 -6.97
CA VAL A 170 -6.48 -1.41 -6.75
C VAL A 170 -6.41 -1.81 -5.27
N ARG A 171 -5.25 -1.62 -4.64
CA ARG A 171 -5.05 -1.95 -3.23
C ARG A 171 -5.81 -1.01 -2.31
N PHE A 172 -5.85 0.28 -2.62
CA PHE A 172 -6.56 1.28 -1.83
C PHE A 172 -8.07 1.00 -1.82
N VAL A 173 -8.68 0.81 -3.01
CA VAL A 173 -10.11 0.48 -3.14
C VAL A 173 -10.44 -0.76 -2.31
N PHE A 174 -9.62 -1.81 -2.42
CA PHE A 174 -9.78 -3.01 -1.61
C PHE A 174 -9.71 -2.77 -0.10
N LEU A 175 -8.75 -1.95 0.37
CA LEU A 175 -8.62 -1.62 1.79
C LEU A 175 -9.81 -0.79 2.30
N VAL A 176 -10.32 0.14 1.49
CA VAL A 176 -11.51 0.92 1.83
C VAL A 176 -12.73 0.01 1.93
N ASP A 177 -12.94 -0.88 0.96
CA ASP A 177 -14.03 -1.86 0.99
C ASP A 177 -13.93 -2.76 2.22
N LEU A 178 -12.72 -3.23 2.55
CA LEU A 178 -12.46 -4.02 3.74
C LEU A 178 -12.75 -3.21 5.02
N ALA A 179 -12.35 -1.94 5.10
CA ALA A 179 -12.61 -1.08 6.24
C ALA A 179 -14.12 -0.87 6.45
N VAL A 180 -14.87 -0.63 5.38
CA VAL A 180 -16.34 -0.47 5.41
C VAL A 180 -17.00 -1.77 5.88
N TYR A 181 -16.59 -2.91 5.32
CA TYR A 181 -17.10 -4.23 5.73
C TYR A 181 -16.84 -4.51 7.22
N LEU A 182 -15.62 -4.23 7.70
CA LEU A 182 -15.27 -4.43 9.11
C LEU A 182 -16.04 -3.49 10.04
N LYS A 183 -16.21 -2.23 9.66
CA LYS A 183 -17.00 -1.25 10.40
C LYS A 183 -18.45 -1.70 10.53
N TRP A 184 -19.06 -2.14 9.42
CA TRP A 184 -20.42 -2.69 9.42
C TRP A 184 -20.52 -3.93 10.33
N LYS A 185 -19.58 -4.87 10.22
CA LYS A 185 -19.56 -6.09 11.04
C LYS A 185 -19.35 -5.82 12.53
N GLN A 186 -18.66 -4.72 12.87
CA GLN A 186 -18.47 -4.28 14.25
C GLN A 186 -19.72 -3.61 14.84
N GLN A 187 -20.57 -3.02 13.99
CA GLN A 187 -21.83 -2.40 14.39
C GLN A 187 -22.99 -3.39 14.54
N GLN A 188 -22.88 -4.60 14.00
CA GLN A 188 -23.86 -5.64 14.29
C GLN A 188 -23.70 -6.10 15.74
N PRO A 189 -24.73 -5.96 16.61
CA PRO A 189 -24.72 -6.61 17.90
C PRO A 189 -24.56 -8.10 17.64
N THR A 190 -23.61 -8.75 18.33
CA THR A 190 -23.54 -10.21 18.40
C THR A 190 -24.94 -10.68 18.78
N LEU A 191 -25.70 -11.18 17.80
CA LEU A 191 -26.96 -11.85 18.05
C LEU A 191 -26.64 -12.94 19.07
N ALA A 192 -27.16 -12.74 20.28
CA ALA A 192 -27.06 -13.69 21.35
C ALA A 192 -27.44 -15.06 20.79
N ASN A 193 -26.64 -16.05 21.18
CA ASN A 193 -26.81 -17.45 20.83
C ASN A 193 -28.30 -17.85 20.84
N PRO A 194 -28.89 -18.36 19.73
CA PRO A 194 -30.29 -18.79 19.73
C PRO A 194 -30.58 -19.95 20.70
N ARG A 195 -29.56 -20.52 21.35
CA ARG A 195 -29.71 -21.48 22.44
C ARG A 195 -30.13 -20.87 23.79
N ASP A 196 -29.96 -19.56 24.00
CA ASP A 196 -30.31 -18.92 25.28
C ASP A 196 -31.75 -18.39 25.33
N THR A 197 -32.48 -18.45 24.20
CA THR A 197 -33.92 -18.10 24.13
C THR A 197 -34.85 -19.32 24.21
N ALA A 198 -34.31 -20.54 24.22
CA ALA A 198 -35.09 -21.77 24.29
C ALA A 198 -35.50 -22.21 25.71
N SER A 199 -35.15 -21.47 26.76
CA SER A 199 -35.50 -21.82 28.15
C SER A 199 -36.52 -20.87 28.79
N TRP A 200 -37.26 -20.08 28.01
CA TRP A 200 -38.33 -19.21 28.51
C TRP A 200 -39.74 -19.70 28.17
N HIS A 201 -39.83 -20.87 27.54
CA HIS A 201 -41.08 -21.57 27.31
C HIS A 201 -40.90 -23.02 27.74
N ASP A 202 -40.93 -23.24 29.05
CA ASP A 202 -41.49 -24.43 29.71
C ASP A 202 -41.82 -24.06 31.18
#